data_AF-A0A2P9AHH6-F1
#
_entry.id   AF-A0A2P9AHH6-F1
#
_cell.length_a   1.000
_cell.length_b   1.000
_cell.length_c   1.000
_cell.angle_alpha   90.00
_cell.angle_beta   90.00
_cell.angle_gamma   90.00
#
_symmetry.space_group_name_H-M   'P 1'
#
loop_
_entity.id
_entity.type
_entity.pdbx_description
1 polymer ?
#
loop_
_entity_poly.entity_id
_entity_poly.type
_entity_poly.pdbx_seq_one_letter_code
_entity_poly.pdbx_strand_id
1 'polypeptide(L)'
;MSARFVTLVAGIFFFFAALVTQGFLPFFEPSARTNRVTAVVRTDFGQLKWMMTEATDYTPLQQLGRDVYLREGCWYCHSQYVRPVTGETRRWGPVTESGEFAYDVPHLFGTRRIGPDLMRVGLKFSDEWHLAHFWNPRMLSPDSIMAPYRGLFDEPEQPVKIVDDGAGNRTLERTPVSEGLFDFASKEQIRLTPNADGLLFVPMQARGKAPVIVIPNEEYKGDAVKIAAETKDLEGLIAYVQKLGMNRGKWRDLFEPQQLEVTEVTFPRSSEWIAHGREVYERRCLGCHGLNGDGNGPAATFLHIQRPRSFAAAVFKFRLTKEPLPTDGDLLRTITRGVRGTAMPAWYELPLTDRLAVIQYIKYELAVDRSDPAEPYAFFIEEPPGPPLYIAKPPTASQAIIDRGKEVWQIAKCWECHGQGGKGDGQKAAGLKDDLGFSIVPADLTSGQFKSGAAVEDIFRTMTTGLSGTPMPSYRDSLPEEDRWALSYYVLALSAYKDPLTLQPLTISDTDRAALNDLTLEAASPDRAYVPGGGPAQKASELGEGNGGSVTEKQNATEGG
;
A
#
# COMPACT_ATOMS: atom_id res chain seq x y z
N MET A 1 22.01 -1.94 68.22
CA MET A 1 22.03 -2.37 66.79
C MET A 1 23.22 -1.66 66.13
N SER A 2 24.11 -2.35 65.41
CA SER A 2 25.29 -1.70 64.81
C SER A 2 24.91 -0.92 63.55
N ALA A 3 25.61 0.18 63.24
CA ALA A 3 25.36 0.97 62.03
C ALA A 3 25.40 0.11 60.75
N ARG A 4 26.32 -0.88 60.70
CA ARG A 4 26.44 -1.84 59.60
C ARG A 4 25.18 -2.70 59.40
N PHE A 5 24.56 -3.16 60.49
CA PHE A 5 23.32 -3.94 60.42
C PHE A 5 22.16 -3.09 59.91
N VAL A 6 22.05 -1.84 60.38
CA VAL A 6 21.02 -0.89 59.91
C VAL A 6 21.17 -0.60 58.41
N THR A 7 22.39 -0.36 57.92
CA THR A 7 22.65 -0.13 56.49
C THR A 7 22.31 -1.35 55.64
N LEU A 8 22.65 -2.57 56.08
CA LEU A 8 22.32 -3.80 55.35
C LEU A 8 20.80 -3.99 55.25
N VAL A 9 20.08 -3.83 56.35
CA VAL A 9 18.61 -3.97 56.39
C VAL A 9 17.95 -2.90 55.51
N ALA A 10 18.41 -1.66 55.57
CA ALA A 10 17.92 -0.59 54.71
C ALA A 10 18.20 -0.87 53.22
N GLY A 11 19.39 -1.38 52.87
CA GLY A 11 19.74 -1.73 51.49
C GLY A 11 18.85 -2.85 50.94
N ILE A 12 18.62 -3.91 51.73
CA ILE A 12 17.68 -4.99 51.37
C ILE A 12 16.27 -4.44 51.20
N PHE A 13 15.80 -3.61 52.14
CA PHE A 13 14.49 -2.98 52.05
C PHE A 13 14.33 -2.14 50.78
N PHE A 14 15.26 -1.25 50.47
CA PHE A 14 15.18 -0.40 49.28
C PHE A 14 15.31 -1.20 47.98
N PHE A 15 16.10 -2.28 47.95
CA PHE A 15 16.15 -3.20 46.81
C PHE A 15 14.79 -3.84 46.55
N PHE A 16 14.16 -4.42 47.58
CA PHE A 16 12.83 -5.03 47.44
C PHE A 16 11.74 -3.99 47.18
N ALA A 17 11.83 -2.82 47.81
CA ALA A 17 10.91 -1.70 47.55
C ALA A 17 11.01 -1.23 46.10
N ALA A 18 12.22 -1.12 45.52
CA ALA A 18 12.40 -0.82 44.10
C ALA A 18 11.85 -1.95 43.21
N LEU A 19 12.13 -3.21 43.53
CA LEU A 19 11.62 -4.37 42.79
C LEU A 19 10.08 -4.43 42.81
N VAL A 20 9.44 -4.08 43.93
CA VAL A 20 7.98 -3.98 44.03
C VAL A 20 7.46 -2.74 43.29
N THR A 21 8.02 -1.56 43.52
CA THR A 21 7.48 -0.30 42.98
C THR A 21 7.75 -0.06 41.51
N GLN A 22 8.91 -0.50 41.01
CA GLN A 22 9.33 -0.33 39.62
C GLN A 22 9.17 -1.63 38.82
N GLY A 23 9.24 -2.79 39.47
CA GLY A 23 9.05 -4.09 38.84
C GLY A 23 7.59 -4.51 38.84
N PHE A 24 7.00 -4.79 40.01
CA PHE A 24 5.67 -5.40 40.12
C PHE A 24 4.49 -4.44 39.96
N LEU A 25 4.49 -3.30 40.66
CA LEU A 25 3.35 -2.36 40.67
C LEU A 25 2.91 -1.92 39.27
N PRO A 26 3.82 -1.57 38.32
CA PRO A 26 3.43 -1.18 36.97
C PRO A 26 2.68 -2.29 36.21
N PHE A 27 2.92 -3.58 36.48
CA PHE A 27 2.16 -4.65 35.82
C PHE A 27 0.70 -4.72 36.26
N PHE A 28 0.38 -4.23 37.46
CA PHE A 28 -0.98 -4.22 38.01
C PHE A 28 -1.72 -2.91 37.74
N GLU A 29 -1.01 -1.90 37.24
CA GLU A 29 -1.59 -0.62 36.85
C GLU A 29 -2.41 -0.80 35.56
N PRO A 30 -3.75 -0.63 35.58
CA PRO A 30 -4.58 -0.83 34.39
C PRO A 30 -4.20 0.11 33.24
N SER A 31 -3.73 1.32 33.56
CA SER A 31 -3.26 2.28 32.55
C SER A 31 -2.01 1.80 31.79
N ALA A 32 -1.22 0.89 32.36
CA ALA A 32 -0.08 0.26 31.69
C ALA A 32 -0.48 -0.82 30.67
N ARG A 33 -1.77 -1.19 30.61
CA ARG A 33 -2.32 -2.20 29.67
C ARG A 33 -3.49 -1.66 28.85
N THR A 34 -3.52 -0.35 28.61
CA THR A 34 -4.51 0.20 27.68
C THR A 34 -4.31 -0.41 26.30
N ASN A 35 -5.39 -0.84 25.67
CA ASN A 35 -5.44 -1.17 24.24
C ASN A 35 -6.09 -0.03 23.44
N ARG A 36 -6.43 1.09 24.08
CA ARG A 36 -7.12 2.20 23.42
C ARG A 36 -6.17 2.98 22.53
N VAL A 37 -6.62 3.24 21.32
CA VAL A 37 -5.88 4.02 20.32
C VAL A 37 -6.82 4.93 19.54
N THR A 38 -6.31 6.01 18.97
CA THR A 38 -7.04 6.76 17.95
C THR A 38 -6.87 6.10 16.57
N ALA A 39 -7.96 5.98 15.82
CA ALA A 39 -7.96 5.40 14.47
C ALA A 39 -8.76 6.26 13.51
N VAL A 40 -8.36 6.26 12.24
CA VAL A 40 -9.09 6.93 11.18
C VAL A 40 -10.08 5.96 10.56
N VAL A 41 -11.36 6.34 10.58
CA VAL A 41 -12.44 5.65 9.89
C VAL A 41 -12.88 6.45 8.68
N ARG A 42 -13.33 5.75 7.64
CA ARG A 42 -14.04 6.35 6.52
C ARG A 42 -15.54 6.23 6.77
N THR A 43 -16.25 7.34 6.67
CA THR A 43 -17.71 7.42 6.87
C THR A 43 -18.45 6.98 5.61
N ASP A 44 -19.77 6.82 5.68
CA ASP A 44 -20.60 6.44 4.51
C ASP A 44 -20.53 7.52 3.42
N PHE A 45 -20.36 8.78 3.81
CA PHE A 45 -20.18 9.92 2.90
C PHE A 45 -18.73 10.14 2.46
N GLY A 46 -17.82 9.22 2.82
CA GLY A 46 -16.43 9.24 2.37
C GLY A 46 -15.50 10.17 3.15
N GLN A 47 -15.99 10.87 4.18
CA GLN A 47 -15.15 11.68 5.07
C GLN A 47 -14.22 10.78 5.88
N LEU A 48 -13.03 11.27 6.18
CA LEU A 48 -12.07 10.61 7.07
C LEU A 48 -12.13 11.28 8.44
N LYS A 49 -12.43 10.51 9.47
CA LYS A 49 -12.59 11.01 10.85
C LYS A 49 -11.80 10.17 11.83
N TRP A 50 -11.22 10.84 12.82
CA TRP A 50 -10.59 10.18 13.95
C TRP A 50 -11.64 9.71 14.95
N MET A 51 -11.46 8.50 15.45
CA MET A 51 -12.29 7.87 16.46
C MET A 51 -11.41 7.09 17.44
N MET A 52 -11.77 7.08 18.73
CA MET A 52 -11.18 6.17 19.69
C MET A 52 -11.66 4.74 19.41
N THR A 53 -10.73 3.81 19.29
CA THR A 53 -10.98 2.37 19.14
C THR A 53 -10.07 1.59 20.08
N GLU A 54 -10.25 0.28 20.11
CA GLU A 54 -9.32 -0.65 20.72
C GLU A 54 -8.42 -1.27 19.64
N ALA A 55 -7.13 -1.38 19.94
CA ALA A 55 -6.18 -2.17 19.18
C ALA A 55 -6.57 -3.65 19.26
N THR A 56 -6.35 -4.37 18.17
CA THR A 56 -6.59 -5.82 18.15
C THR A 56 -5.29 -6.58 18.36
N ASP A 57 -5.43 -7.78 18.91
CA ASP A 57 -4.35 -8.76 19.03
C ASP A 57 -3.89 -9.27 17.65
N TYR A 58 -2.75 -9.98 17.65
CA TYR A 58 -2.20 -10.66 16.50
C TYR A 58 -2.97 -11.94 16.17
N THR A 59 -3.23 -12.18 14.89
CA THR A 59 -3.66 -13.51 14.43
C THR A 59 -2.52 -14.52 14.60
N PRO A 60 -2.79 -15.84 14.59
CA PRO A 60 -1.72 -16.85 14.68
C PRO A 60 -0.63 -16.69 13.62
N LEU A 61 -1.00 -16.25 12.41
CA LEU A 61 -0.05 -16.00 11.33
C LEU A 61 0.80 -14.74 11.58
N GLN A 62 0.19 -13.66 12.08
CA GLN A 62 0.91 -12.46 12.47
C GLN A 62 1.85 -12.72 13.66
N GLN A 63 1.42 -13.55 14.62
CA GLN A 63 2.27 -13.94 15.74
C GLN A 63 3.48 -14.76 15.26
N LEU A 64 3.27 -15.74 14.37
CA LEU A 64 4.38 -16.45 13.73
C LEU A 64 5.35 -15.47 13.05
N GLY A 65 4.82 -14.51 12.29
CA GLY A 65 5.63 -13.48 11.66
C GLY A 65 6.42 -12.61 12.61
N ARG A 66 5.83 -12.27 13.76
CA ARG A 66 6.51 -11.53 14.81
C ARG A 66 7.64 -12.35 15.43
N ASP A 67 7.44 -13.65 15.62
CA ASP A 67 8.47 -14.55 16.11
C ASP A 67 9.63 -14.69 15.10
N VAL A 68 9.31 -14.74 13.79
CA VAL A 68 10.30 -14.68 12.71
C VAL A 68 11.04 -13.34 12.74
N TYR A 69 10.34 -12.20 12.85
CA TYR A 69 10.96 -10.87 12.94
C TYR A 69 11.97 -10.76 14.10
N LEU A 70 11.65 -11.39 15.24
CA LEU A 70 12.54 -11.51 16.40
C LEU A 70 13.74 -12.42 16.12
N ARG A 71 13.48 -13.63 15.59
CA ARG A 71 14.50 -14.63 15.26
C ARG A 71 15.54 -14.10 14.27
N GLU A 72 15.07 -13.42 13.23
CA GLU A 72 15.89 -12.84 12.17
C GLU A 72 16.60 -11.54 12.58
N GLY A 73 16.32 -11.03 13.80
CA GLY A 73 16.99 -9.86 14.36
C GLY A 73 16.63 -8.54 13.67
N CYS A 74 15.47 -8.45 13.00
CA CYS A 74 15.07 -7.25 12.26
C CYS A 74 15.02 -5.99 13.16
N TRP A 75 14.67 -6.16 14.43
CA TRP A 75 14.61 -5.11 15.45
C TRP A 75 15.96 -4.43 15.77
N TYR A 76 17.09 -5.03 15.40
CA TYR A 76 18.40 -4.39 15.54
C TYR A 76 18.60 -3.23 14.56
N CYS A 77 17.94 -3.28 13.40
CA CYS A 77 18.06 -2.28 12.35
C CYS A 77 16.84 -1.35 12.26
N HIS A 78 15.65 -1.87 12.58
CA HIS A 78 14.37 -1.20 12.41
C HIS A 78 13.71 -0.88 13.76
N SER A 79 13.40 0.39 13.95
CA SER A 79 12.54 0.82 15.06
C SER A 79 11.06 0.63 14.71
N GLN A 80 10.23 0.50 15.76
CA GLN A 80 8.77 0.50 15.66
C GLN A 80 8.19 1.55 16.59
N TYR A 81 8.68 2.79 16.48
CA TYR A 81 8.27 3.89 17.35
C TYR A 81 8.44 5.24 16.65
N VAL A 82 7.31 5.80 16.19
CA VAL A 82 7.23 7.16 15.64
C VAL A 82 7.19 8.15 16.79
N ARG A 83 8.25 8.94 16.91
CA ARG A 83 8.49 9.83 18.05
C ARG A 83 7.67 11.12 17.94
N PRO A 84 7.23 11.72 19.07
CA PRO A 84 6.57 13.02 19.09
C PRO A 84 7.56 14.18 18.95
N VAL A 85 8.38 14.19 17.89
CA VAL A 85 9.35 15.25 17.60
C VAL A 85 9.10 15.84 16.21
N THR A 86 9.54 17.08 16.00
CA THR A 86 9.33 17.82 14.76
C THR A 86 9.79 17.04 13.53
N GLY A 87 8.91 16.90 12.54
CA GLY A 87 9.22 16.28 11.24
C GLY A 87 9.01 14.76 11.15
N GLU A 88 9.01 14.02 12.27
CA GLU A 88 8.75 12.56 12.24
C GLU A 88 7.35 12.26 11.71
N THR A 89 6.35 13.08 12.08
CA THR A 89 4.96 12.84 11.63
C THR A 89 4.76 13.03 10.14
N ARG A 90 5.53 13.93 9.52
CA ARG A 90 5.53 14.14 8.06
C ARG A 90 6.22 12.99 7.32
N ARG A 91 7.20 12.35 7.96
CA ARG A 91 8.00 11.28 7.35
C ARG A 91 7.36 9.90 7.49
N TRP A 92 6.79 9.60 8.66
CA TRP A 92 6.31 8.25 8.99
C TRP A 92 4.80 8.17 9.19
N GLY A 93 4.13 9.26 9.53
CA GLY A 93 2.70 9.29 9.84
C GLY A 93 2.40 9.63 11.31
N PRO A 94 1.22 9.30 11.84
CA PRO A 94 0.83 9.70 13.19
C PRO A 94 1.79 9.13 14.24
N VAL A 95 2.02 9.91 15.30
CA VAL A 95 2.83 9.51 16.47
C VAL A 95 2.32 8.18 17.02
N THR A 96 3.23 7.38 17.56
CA THR A 96 2.89 6.11 18.18
C THR A 96 2.18 6.29 19.53
N GLU A 97 1.09 5.56 19.74
CA GLU A 97 0.35 5.53 21.00
C GLU A 97 0.61 4.25 21.78
N SER A 98 0.55 4.31 23.11
CA SER A 98 0.83 3.17 23.99
C SER A 98 -0.09 1.97 23.74
N GLY A 99 -1.36 2.24 23.38
CA GLY A 99 -2.33 1.19 23.11
C GLY A 99 -1.99 0.30 21.90
N GLU A 100 -1.11 0.76 21.01
CA GLU A 100 -0.66 -0.04 19.88
C GLU A 100 0.24 -1.22 20.30
N PHE A 101 0.77 -1.19 21.52
CA PHE A 101 1.66 -2.21 22.07
C PHE A 101 1.01 -3.11 23.12
N ALA A 102 -0.31 -3.04 23.29
CA ALA A 102 -1.03 -3.79 24.33
C ALA A 102 -0.77 -5.31 24.28
N TYR A 103 -0.45 -5.84 23.10
CA TYR A 103 -0.20 -7.26 22.85
C TYR A 103 1.29 -7.57 22.57
N ASP A 104 2.17 -6.57 22.72
CA ASP A 104 3.59 -6.72 22.41
C ASP A 104 4.40 -7.15 23.64
N VAL A 105 4.71 -8.44 23.70
CA VAL A 105 5.64 -8.98 24.71
C VAL A 105 6.76 -9.76 24.02
N PRO A 106 8.03 -9.32 24.08
CA PRO A 106 8.50 -8.01 24.55
C PRO A 106 8.16 -6.85 23.58
N HIS A 107 8.25 -5.61 24.04
CA HIS A 107 8.03 -4.44 23.19
C HIS A 107 9.19 -4.26 22.18
N LEU A 108 8.88 -3.90 20.93
CA LEU A 108 9.86 -3.82 19.83
C LEU A 108 10.16 -2.39 19.36
N PHE A 109 10.23 -1.43 20.28
CA PHE A 109 10.50 -0.01 19.95
C PHE A 109 11.77 0.19 19.11
N GLY A 110 12.76 -0.69 19.28
CA GLY A 110 14.06 -0.64 18.63
C GLY A 110 14.99 0.38 19.32
N THR A 111 16.30 0.12 19.27
CA THR A 111 17.32 0.97 19.92
C THR A 111 18.15 1.77 18.92
N ARG A 112 18.10 1.41 17.64
CA ARG A 112 18.83 2.04 16.54
C ARG A 112 17.95 2.08 15.30
N ARG A 113 18.23 3.05 14.41
CA ARG A 113 17.52 3.24 13.14
C ARG A 113 18.54 3.23 12.01
N ILE A 114 19.00 2.02 11.66
CA ILE A 114 19.87 1.78 10.50
C ILE A 114 19.00 1.71 9.24
N GLY A 115 17.90 0.95 9.33
CA GLY A 115 16.82 0.97 8.35
C GLY A 115 15.70 1.96 8.74
N PRO A 116 14.65 2.10 7.91
CA PRO A 116 13.47 2.90 8.23
C PRO A 116 12.73 2.41 9.47
N ASP A 117 11.92 3.29 10.06
CA ASP A 117 10.91 2.89 11.05
C ASP A 117 9.79 2.09 10.38
N LEU A 118 9.34 1.02 11.02
CA LEU A 118 8.33 0.11 10.48
C LEU A 118 6.95 0.26 11.12
N MET A 119 6.78 1.13 12.13
CA MET A 119 5.51 1.22 12.88
C MET A 119 4.31 1.68 12.05
N ARG A 120 4.57 2.15 10.82
CA ARG A 120 3.58 2.73 9.90
C ARG A 120 3.71 2.14 8.49
N VAL A 121 4.27 0.94 8.37
CA VAL A 121 4.55 0.29 7.08
C VAL A 121 3.34 -0.50 6.54
N GLY A 122 2.37 -0.84 7.39
CA GLY A 122 1.17 -1.56 6.98
C GLY A 122 0.47 -0.89 5.81
N LEU A 123 0.21 -1.68 4.76
CA LEU A 123 -0.38 -1.29 3.47
C LEU A 123 0.36 -0.15 2.76
N LYS A 124 1.61 0.16 3.15
CA LYS A 124 2.48 1.08 2.40
C LYS A 124 3.03 0.42 1.14
N PHE A 125 3.41 -0.84 1.27
CA PHE A 125 3.89 -1.69 0.19
C PHE A 125 2.98 -2.91 0.08
N SER A 126 2.85 -3.48 -1.12
CA SER A 126 2.13 -4.75 -1.30
C SER A 126 2.96 -5.92 -0.77
N ASP A 127 2.30 -7.06 -0.54
CA ASP A 127 2.96 -8.30 -0.13
C ASP A 127 4.04 -8.71 -1.15
N GLU A 128 3.75 -8.55 -2.45
CA GLU A 128 4.69 -8.81 -3.55
C GLU A 128 5.96 -7.94 -3.51
N TRP A 129 5.83 -6.68 -3.07
CA TRP A 129 6.98 -5.81 -2.84
C TRP A 129 7.83 -6.37 -1.69
N HIS A 130 7.19 -6.81 -0.60
CA HIS A 130 7.90 -7.41 0.53
C HIS A 130 8.61 -8.72 0.14
N LEU A 131 7.99 -9.55 -0.69
CA LEU A 131 8.61 -10.77 -1.23
C LEU A 131 9.90 -10.45 -2.00
N ALA A 132 9.85 -9.52 -2.96
CA ALA A 132 11.04 -9.07 -3.67
C ALA A 132 12.08 -8.44 -2.72
N HIS A 133 11.61 -7.68 -1.73
CA HIS A 133 12.47 -7.03 -0.75
C HIS A 133 13.22 -8.03 0.12
N PHE A 134 12.58 -9.09 0.60
CA PHE A 134 13.25 -10.10 1.42
C PHE A 134 14.17 -10.99 0.59
N TRP A 135 13.84 -11.27 -0.67
CA TRP A 135 14.72 -12.00 -1.57
C TRP A 135 16.04 -11.27 -1.83
N ASN A 136 15.93 -10.01 -2.25
CA ASN A 136 17.07 -9.13 -2.46
C ASN A 136 16.65 -7.66 -2.39
N PRO A 137 16.87 -6.97 -1.26
CA PRO A 137 16.56 -5.55 -1.08
C PRO A 137 17.12 -4.64 -2.17
N ARG A 138 18.26 -5.01 -2.78
CA ARG A 138 18.90 -4.25 -3.86
C ARG A 138 18.17 -4.29 -5.21
N MET A 139 17.20 -5.20 -5.38
CA MET A 139 16.31 -5.16 -6.53
C MET A 139 15.34 -3.96 -6.47
N LEU A 140 15.06 -3.43 -5.29
CA LEU A 140 14.09 -2.34 -5.10
C LEU A 140 14.78 -1.04 -4.67
N SER A 141 15.86 -1.16 -3.90
CA SER A 141 16.68 -0.03 -3.44
C SER A 141 18.15 -0.41 -3.59
N PRO A 142 18.82 0.03 -4.68
CA PRO A 142 20.20 -0.36 -4.99
C PRO A 142 21.19 -0.10 -3.85
N ASP A 143 20.98 0.99 -3.10
CA ASP A 143 21.84 1.39 -1.98
C ASP A 143 21.46 0.71 -0.64
N SER A 144 20.55 -0.25 -0.65
CA SER A 144 20.10 -0.92 0.57
C SER A 144 21.21 -1.78 1.19
N ILE A 145 21.53 -1.47 2.44
CA ILE A 145 22.45 -2.23 3.28
C ILE A 145 21.79 -3.42 4.01
N MET A 146 20.46 -3.55 3.93
CA MET A 146 19.75 -4.68 4.53
C MET A 146 20.22 -5.98 3.88
N ALA A 147 20.51 -7.01 4.67
CA ALA A 147 20.90 -8.32 4.17
C ALA A 147 19.77 -9.00 3.38
N PRO A 148 20.07 -9.88 2.40
CA PRO A 148 19.04 -10.69 1.76
C PRO A 148 18.61 -11.84 2.69
N TYR A 149 17.31 -12.07 2.83
CA TYR A 149 16.72 -13.11 3.68
C TYR A 149 16.27 -14.32 2.85
N ARG A 150 17.12 -14.78 1.92
CA ARG A 150 16.82 -15.92 1.04
C ARG A 150 16.52 -17.22 1.78
N GLY A 151 17.08 -17.38 2.99
CA GLY A 151 16.81 -18.55 3.85
C GLY A 151 15.36 -18.64 4.35
N LEU A 152 14.54 -17.59 4.17
CA LEU A 152 13.09 -17.66 4.41
C LEU A 152 12.32 -18.19 3.21
N PHE A 153 12.97 -18.48 2.09
CA PHE A 153 12.39 -19.10 0.90
C PHE A 153 12.81 -20.56 0.82
N ASP A 154 11.93 -21.41 0.29
CA ASP A 154 12.30 -22.75 -0.12
C ASP A 154 13.03 -22.63 -1.48
N GLU A 155 14.36 -22.79 -1.44
CA GLU A 155 15.24 -22.72 -2.63
C GLU A 155 15.82 -24.11 -2.91
N PRO A 156 15.42 -24.78 -4.00
CA PRO A 156 16.00 -26.05 -4.40
C PRO A 156 17.47 -25.90 -4.79
N GLU A 157 18.30 -26.90 -4.47
CA GLU A 157 19.74 -26.86 -4.79
C GLU A 157 20.02 -26.84 -6.30
N GLN A 158 19.17 -27.50 -7.09
CA GLN A 158 19.34 -27.64 -8.54
C GLN A 158 18.28 -26.84 -9.29
N PRO A 159 18.65 -26.14 -10.39
CA PRO A 159 17.69 -25.56 -11.31
C PRO A 159 16.75 -26.63 -11.90
N VAL A 160 15.53 -26.23 -12.21
CA VAL A 160 14.50 -27.10 -12.81
C VAL A 160 14.33 -26.72 -14.28
N LYS A 161 14.40 -27.71 -15.18
CA LYS A 161 14.25 -27.45 -16.61
C LYS A 161 12.83 -27.01 -16.96
N ILE A 162 12.74 -26.13 -17.94
CA ILE A 162 11.50 -25.82 -18.64
C ILE A 162 11.32 -26.83 -19.76
N VAL A 163 10.16 -27.50 -19.79
CA VAL A 163 9.80 -28.52 -20.78
C VAL A 163 8.45 -28.17 -21.43
N ASP A 164 8.13 -28.82 -22.54
CA ASP A 164 6.79 -28.74 -23.14
C ASP A 164 5.85 -29.74 -22.41
N ASP A 165 4.62 -29.32 -22.13
CA ASP A 165 3.61 -30.16 -21.49
C ASP A 165 2.93 -31.17 -22.45
N GLY A 166 3.30 -31.16 -23.73
CA GLY A 166 2.69 -31.96 -24.81
C GLY A 166 1.39 -31.36 -25.34
N ALA A 167 0.88 -30.28 -24.73
CA ALA A 167 -0.30 -29.53 -25.13
C ALA A 167 0.06 -28.12 -25.66
N GLY A 168 1.36 -27.84 -25.88
CA GLY A 168 1.87 -26.59 -26.42
C GLY A 168 2.10 -25.50 -25.38
N ASN A 169 2.04 -25.80 -24.08
CA ASN A 169 2.49 -24.89 -23.04
C ASN A 169 3.87 -25.28 -22.51
N ARG A 170 4.62 -24.28 -22.08
CA ARG A 170 5.83 -24.49 -21.30
C ARG A 170 5.46 -24.79 -19.84
N THR A 171 6.06 -25.81 -19.27
CA THR A 171 5.92 -26.22 -17.87
C THR A 171 7.29 -26.57 -17.27
N LEU A 172 7.32 -27.07 -16.04
CA LEU A 172 8.54 -27.50 -15.36
C LEU A 172 8.75 -29.02 -15.52
N GLU A 173 10.00 -29.45 -15.63
CA GLU A 173 10.37 -30.86 -15.59
C GLU A 173 9.93 -31.47 -14.24
N ARG A 174 9.34 -32.67 -14.30
CA ARG A 174 8.89 -33.39 -13.12
C ARG A 174 10.08 -33.95 -12.35
N THR A 175 10.44 -33.24 -11.29
CA THR A 175 11.44 -33.61 -10.29
C THR A 175 10.79 -33.72 -8.91
N PRO A 176 11.41 -34.38 -7.93
CA PRO A 176 10.88 -34.42 -6.56
C PRO A 176 10.59 -33.03 -5.98
N VAL A 177 11.38 -32.03 -6.39
CA VAL A 177 11.20 -30.63 -6.01
C VAL A 177 9.94 -30.04 -6.62
N SER A 178 9.80 -30.10 -7.95
CA SER A 178 8.65 -29.51 -8.63
C SER A 178 7.35 -30.24 -8.28
N GLU A 179 7.39 -31.56 -8.07
CA GLU A 179 6.25 -32.35 -7.62
C GLU A 179 5.89 -32.09 -6.15
N GLY A 180 6.84 -31.64 -5.34
CA GLY A 180 6.57 -31.13 -3.98
C GLY A 180 5.87 -29.76 -3.97
N LEU A 181 6.06 -28.96 -5.03
CA LEU A 181 5.48 -27.62 -5.15
C LEU A 181 4.19 -27.60 -5.97
N PHE A 182 4.03 -28.49 -6.94
CA PHE A 182 2.95 -28.41 -7.93
C PHE A 182 2.23 -29.74 -8.11
N ASP A 183 0.96 -29.66 -8.52
CA ASP A 183 0.21 -30.82 -9.01
C ASP A 183 0.05 -30.71 -10.53
N PHE A 184 0.88 -31.46 -11.26
CA PHE A 184 0.88 -31.49 -12.72
C PHE A 184 -0.37 -32.17 -13.32
N ALA A 185 -1.20 -32.83 -12.50
CA ALA A 185 -2.48 -33.39 -12.93
C ALA A 185 -3.67 -32.45 -12.65
N SER A 186 -3.43 -31.34 -11.96
CA SER A 186 -4.49 -30.39 -11.59
C SER A 186 -5.10 -29.72 -12.82
N LYS A 187 -6.43 -29.52 -12.77
CA LYS A 187 -7.15 -28.71 -13.77
C LYS A 187 -6.98 -27.22 -13.52
N GLU A 188 -6.63 -26.84 -12.31
CA GLU A 188 -6.32 -25.45 -11.97
C GLU A 188 -4.88 -25.16 -12.37
N GLN A 189 -4.71 -24.14 -13.20
CA GLN A 189 -3.40 -23.70 -13.67
C GLN A 189 -2.96 -22.44 -12.95
N ILE A 190 -1.65 -22.29 -12.76
CA ILE A 190 -1.04 -21.03 -12.34
C ILE A 190 0.02 -20.60 -13.36
N ARG A 191 -0.06 -19.34 -13.77
CA ARG A 191 0.89 -18.74 -14.70
C ARG A 191 2.03 -18.12 -13.91
N LEU A 192 3.25 -18.55 -14.18
CA LEU A 192 4.46 -18.05 -13.52
C LEU A 192 5.41 -17.47 -14.57
N THR A 193 6.12 -16.41 -14.22
CA THR A 193 7.06 -15.75 -15.13
C THR A 193 8.43 -15.65 -14.49
N PRO A 194 9.48 -16.26 -15.08
CA PRO A 194 10.84 -16.04 -14.64
C PRO A 194 11.28 -14.63 -15.03
N ASN A 195 12.21 -14.05 -14.28
CA ASN A 195 12.92 -12.84 -14.72
C ASN A 195 14.04 -13.18 -15.73
N ALA A 196 14.71 -12.15 -16.25
CA ALA A 196 15.81 -12.29 -17.21
C ALA A 196 16.96 -13.21 -16.74
N ASP A 197 17.19 -13.32 -15.44
CA ASP A 197 18.24 -14.17 -14.84
C ASP A 197 17.78 -15.63 -14.64
N GLY A 198 16.53 -15.97 -14.99
CA GLY A 198 15.95 -17.30 -14.80
C GLY A 198 15.46 -17.56 -13.39
N LEU A 199 15.31 -16.54 -12.55
CA LEU A 199 14.67 -16.67 -11.24
C LEU A 199 13.15 -16.77 -11.41
N LEU A 200 12.54 -17.82 -10.88
CA LEU A 200 11.10 -18.07 -10.89
C LEU A 200 10.55 -18.05 -9.47
N PHE A 201 9.79 -17.02 -9.12
CA PHE A 201 9.06 -16.99 -7.86
C PHE A 201 7.84 -17.92 -7.89
N VAL A 202 7.64 -18.67 -6.82
CA VAL A 202 6.51 -19.58 -6.62
C VAL A 202 5.74 -19.14 -5.37
N PRO A 203 4.58 -18.45 -5.53
CA PRO A 203 3.78 -18.01 -4.39
C PRO A 203 3.11 -19.20 -3.69
N MET A 204 2.70 -19.03 -2.43
CA MET A 204 2.00 -20.07 -1.67
C MET A 204 0.75 -20.60 -2.40
N GLN A 205 0.03 -19.74 -3.10
CA GLN A 205 -1.21 -20.09 -3.84
C GLN A 205 -0.95 -20.87 -5.13
N ALA A 206 0.33 -21.05 -5.51
CA ALA A 206 0.76 -21.93 -6.60
C ALA A 206 0.72 -23.40 -6.21
N ARG A 207 0.80 -23.70 -4.90
CA ARG A 207 0.91 -25.06 -4.39
C ARG A 207 -0.34 -25.87 -4.77
N GLY A 208 -0.13 -27.05 -5.38
CA GLY A 208 -1.22 -27.94 -5.83
C GLY A 208 -1.90 -27.51 -7.14
N LYS A 209 -1.34 -26.55 -7.88
CA LYS A 209 -1.81 -26.17 -9.23
C LYS A 209 -0.80 -26.62 -10.28
N ALA A 210 -1.26 -26.74 -11.53
CA ALA A 210 -0.40 -27.05 -12.66
C ALA A 210 0.35 -25.77 -13.11
N PRO A 211 1.69 -25.78 -13.19
CA PRO A 211 2.47 -24.60 -13.54
C PRO A 211 2.52 -24.40 -15.05
N VAL A 212 2.21 -23.19 -15.49
CA VAL A 212 2.39 -22.72 -16.87
C VAL A 212 3.41 -21.60 -16.88
N ILE A 213 4.55 -21.84 -17.54
CA ILE A 213 5.65 -20.88 -17.60
C ILE A 213 5.43 -19.93 -18.77
N VAL A 214 5.30 -18.65 -18.45
CA VAL A 214 5.10 -17.56 -19.41
C VAL A 214 6.35 -16.70 -19.41
N ILE A 215 6.95 -16.52 -20.60
CA ILE A 215 8.13 -15.66 -20.78
C ILE A 215 7.73 -14.52 -21.71
N PRO A 216 7.28 -13.37 -21.16
CA PRO A 216 6.95 -12.19 -21.94
C PRO A 216 8.17 -11.70 -22.73
N ASN A 217 7.93 -11.22 -23.95
CA ASN A 217 8.95 -10.64 -24.84
C ASN A 217 10.18 -11.54 -25.08
N GLU A 218 10.04 -12.85 -24.82
CA GLU A 218 11.14 -13.82 -24.83
C GLU A 218 12.39 -13.38 -24.06
N GLU A 219 12.22 -12.63 -22.97
CA GLU A 219 13.32 -12.01 -22.22
C GLU A 219 14.29 -13.05 -21.64
N TYR A 220 13.74 -14.13 -21.07
CA TYR A 220 14.53 -15.26 -20.59
C TYR A 220 14.79 -16.26 -21.71
N LYS A 221 16.08 -16.50 -22.02
CA LYS A 221 16.53 -17.37 -23.11
C LYS A 221 17.03 -18.75 -22.67
N GLY A 222 17.16 -18.99 -21.36
CA GLY A 222 17.63 -20.27 -20.83
C GLY A 222 16.55 -21.36 -20.83
N ASP A 223 16.97 -22.60 -20.57
CA ASP A 223 16.12 -23.78 -20.52
C ASP A 223 15.87 -24.30 -19.09
N ALA A 224 16.40 -23.65 -18.05
CA ALA A 224 16.25 -24.07 -16.66
C ALA A 224 16.18 -22.91 -15.67
N VAL A 225 15.18 -22.94 -14.78
CA VAL A 225 14.92 -21.86 -13.83
C VAL A 225 15.38 -22.19 -12.43
N LYS A 226 15.80 -21.16 -11.71
CA LYS A 226 16.03 -21.21 -10.27
C LYS A 226 14.75 -20.85 -9.54
N ILE A 227 14.25 -21.75 -8.70
CA ILE A 227 13.00 -21.56 -7.97
C ILE A 227 13.26 -20.81 -6.66
N ALA A 228 12.43 -19.81 -6.37
CA ALA A 228 12.28 -19.22 -5.05
C ALA A 228 10.82 -19.41 -4.60
N ALA A 229 10.59 -20.40 -3.75
CA ALA A 229 9.24 -20.69 -3.26
C ALA A 229 8.96 -20.01 -1.92
N GLU A 230 7.78 -19.41 -1.82
CA GLU A 230 7.32 -18.77 -0.58
C GLU A 230 7.10 -19.81 0.51
N THR A 231 7.40 -19.44 1.76
CA THR A 231 7.21 -20.27 2.96
C THR A 231 6.19 -19.65 3.90
N LYS A 232 5.71 -20.47 4.85
CA LYS A 232 4.79 -19.99 5.90
C LYS A 232 5.44 -18.97 6.85
N ASP A 233 6.74 -19.07 7.10
CA ASP A 233 7.48 -18.08 7.89
C ASP A 233 7.50 -16.72 7.20
N LEU A 234 7.69 -16.72 5.87
CA LEU A 234 7.70 -15.50 5.07
C LEU A 234 6.29 -14.88 4.96
N GLU A 235 5.27 -15.70 4.71
CA GLU A 235 3.86 -15.27 4.74
C GLU A 235 3.51 -14.66 6.10
N GLY A 236 3.93 -15.31 7.20
CA GLY A 236 3.78 -14.81 8.55
C GLY A 236 4.47 -13.47 8.75
N LEU A 237 5.74 -13.36 8.37
CA LEU A 237 6.53 -12.13 8.51
C LEU A 237 5.89 -10.96 7.77
N ILE A 238 5.41 -11.20 6.54
CA ILE A 238 4.68 -10.20 5.76
C ILE A 238 3.37 -9.83 6.48
N ALA A 239 2.59 -10.80 6.97
CA ALA A 239 1.37 -10.52 7.70
C ALA A 239 1.60 -9.66 8.96
N TYR A 240 2.69 -9.91 9.70
CA TYR A 240 3.09 -9.09 10.84
C TYR A 240 3.47 -7.67 10.42
N VAL A 241 4.32 -7.53 9.41
CA VAL A 241 4.73 -6.22 8.85
C VAL A 241 3.52 -5.44 8.35
N GLN A 242 2.56 -6.12 7.69
CA GLN A 242 1.31 -5.51 7.24
C GLN A 242 0.40 -5.07 8.39
N LYS A 243 0.51 -5.69 9.58
CA LYS A 243 -0.27 -5.29 10.77
C LYS A 243 0.24 -3.99 11.41
N LEU A 244 1.54 -3.68 11.26
CA LEU A 244 2.16 -2.52 11.92
C LEU A 244 1.52 -1.21 11.48
N GLY A 245 0.93 -0.51 12.45
CA GLY A 245 0.24 0.76 12.24
C GLY A 245 -1.20 0.65 11.73
N MET A 246 -1.74 -0.56 11.55
CA MET A 246 -3.11 -0.76 11.05
C MET A 246 -4.18 -0.64 12.14
N ASN A 247 -3.80 -0.73 13.43
CA ASN A 247 -4.68 -0.35 14.54
C ASN A 247 -5.07 1.15 14.51
N ARG A 248 -4.36 1.97 13.71
CA ARG A 248 -4.66 3.40 13.46
C ARG A 248 -5.64 3.62 12.30
N GLY A 249 -6.18 2.56 11.71
CA GLY A 249 -7.15 2.65 10.61
C GLY A 249 -6.58 3.26 9.33
N LYS A 250 -7.41 4.02 8.59
CA LYS A 250 -7.09 4.60 7.27
C LYS A 250 -6.27 5.90 7.34
N TRP A 251 -5.40 6.05 8.33
CA TRP A 251 -4.66 7.30 8.55
C TRP A 251 -3.82 7.71 7.34
N ARG A 252 -3.31 6.75 6.55
CA ARG A 252 -2.53 7.05 5.33
C ARG A 252 -3.28 7.96 4.36
N ASP A 253 -4.60 7.87 4.32
CA ASP A 253 -5.47 8.69 3.46
C ASP A 253 -5.49 10.17 3.90
N LEU A 254 -5.14 10.47 5.15
CA LEU A 254 -5.02 11.85 5.68
C LEU A 254 -3.60 12.43 5.53
N PHE A 255 -2.57 11.60 5.64
CA PHE A 255 -1.17 12.07 5.74
C PHE A 255 -0.42 12.09 4.41
N GLU A 256 -0.63 11.08 3.55
CA GLU A 256 0.04 11.07 2.27
C GLU A 256 -0.58 12.11 1.35
N PRO A 257 0.20 12.82 0.51
CA PRO A 257 -0.28 13.90 -0.33
C PRO A 257 -1.37 13.43 -1.30
N GLN A 258 -2.63 13.46 -0.84
CA GLN A 258 -3.82 13.18 -1.64
C GLN A 258 -4.18 14.37 -2.51
N GLN A 259 -3.72 15.58 -2.17
CA GLN A 259 -3.95 16.78 -2.95
C GLN A 259 -2.64 17.16 -3.67
N LEU A 260 -2.62 16.88 -4.97
CA LEU A 260 -1.73 17.57 -5.89
C LEU A 260 -2.70 18.37 -6.74
N GLU A 261 -2.76 19.68 -6.53
CA GLU A 261 -3.24 20.56 -7.57
C GLU A 261 -2.22 20.47 -8.68
N VAL A 262 -2.51 19.59 -9.64
CA VAL A 262 -1.71 19.45 -10.84
C VAL A 262 -1.93 20.72 -11.63
N THR A 263 -1.03 21.69 -11.42
CA THR A 263 -0.86 22.80 -12.36
C THR A 263 -0.45 22.21 -13.70
N GLU A 264 -0.83 22.85 -14.80
CA GLU A 264 -0.43 22.49 -16.17
C GLU A 264 1.08 22.73 -16.39
N VAL A 265 1.93 22.09 -15.57
CA VAL A 265 3.36 22.21 -15.71
C VAL A 265 3.79 21.28 -16.82
N THR A 266 3.81 21.81 -18.03
CA THR A 266 4.50 21.16 -19.15
C THR A 266 5.98 21.54 -19.05
N PHE A 267 6.84 20.56 -18.79
CA PHE A 267 8.27 20.84 -18.66
C PHE A 267 8.96 20.85 -20.02
N PRO A 268 9.96 21.72 -20.22
CA PRO A 268 10.68 21.78 -21.49
C PRO A 268 11.48 20.49 -21.70
N ARG A 269 11.26 19.86 -22.86
CA ARG A 269 12.08 18.75 -23.36
C ARG A 269 13.49 19.25 -23.62
N SER A 270 14.48 18.66 -22.95
CA SER A 270 15.90 18.86 -23.25
C SER A 270 16.68 17.57 -23.03
N SER A 271 17.83 17.44 -23.69
CA SER A 271 18.74 16.31 -23.51
C SER A 271 19.26 16.20 -22.07
N GLU A 272 19.53 17.33 -21.40
CA GLU A 272 19.98 17.38 -20.01
C GLU A 272 18.92 16.77 -19.06
N TRP A 273 17.66 17.18 -19.20
CA TRP A 273 16.55 16.65 -18.39
C TRP A 273 16.29 15.17 -18.63
N ILE A 274 16.39 14.71 -19.89
CA ILE A 274 16.25 13.29 -20.22
C ILE A 274 17.39 12.46 -19.63
N ALA A 275 18.63 12.98 -19.68
CA ALA A 275 19.79 12.31 -19.07
C ALA A 275 19.66 12.22 -17.55
N HIS A 276 19.29 13.31 -16.87
CA HIS A 276 19.00 13.28 -15.42
C HIS A 276 17.85 12.32 -15.10
N GLY A 277 16.81 12.31 -15.93
CA GLY A 277 15.68 11.39 -15.81
C GLY A 277 16.08 9.93 -15.90
N ARG A 278 17.04 9.59 -16.78
CA ARG A 278 17.62 8.24 -16.86
C ARG A 278 18.32 7.85 -15.56
N GLU A 279 19.14 8.72 -14.98
CA GLU A 279 19.83 8.44 -13.72
C GLU A 279 18.84 8.17 -12.57
N VAL A 280 17.77 8.96 -12.50
CA VAL A 280 16.68 8.74 -11.53
C VAL A 280 15.99 7.40 -11.80
N TYR A 281 15.67 7.10 -13.06
CA TYR A 281 15.01 5.86 -13.46
C TYR A 281 15.83 4.62 -13.08
N GLU A 282 17.11 4.59 -13.40
CA GLU A 282 18.01 3.46 -13.12
C GLU A 282 18.10 3.16 -11.63
N ARG A 283 18.06 4.19 -10.78
CA ARG A 283 18.15 4.04 -9.32
C ARG A 283 16.83 3.68 -8.64
N ARG A 284 15.68 4.09 -9.21
CA ARG A 284 14.38 4.09 -8.50
C ARG A 284 13.29 3.26 -9.18
N CYS A 285 13.38 3.05 -10.49
CA CYS A 285 12.28 2.50 -11.30
C CYS A 285 12.67 1.18 -11.99
N LEU A 286 13.93 1.04 -12.41
CA LEU A 286 14.45 -0.10 -13.18
C LEU A 286 14.19 -1.45 -12.52
N GLY A 287 14.32 -1.52 -11.19
CA GLY A 287 14.10 -2.73 -10.40
C GLY A 287 12.78 -3.45 -10.69
N CYS A 288 11.73 -2.68 -10.96
CA CYS A 288 10.40 -3.20 -11.31
C CYS A 288 10.11 -3.03 -12.81
N HIS A 289 10.36 -1.87 -13.40
CA HIS A 289 9.93 -1.55 -14.77
C HIS A 289 10.89 -2.04 -15.86
N GLY A 290 12.07 -2.54 -15.50
CA GLY A 290 13.07 -3.05 -16.46
C GLY A 290 13.89 -1.94 -17.11
N LEU A 291 15.03 -2.31 -17.70
CA LEU A 291 15.94 -1.36 -18.35
C LEU A 291 15.27 -0.66 -19.55
N ASN A 292 14.46 -1.41 -20.29
CA ASN A 292 13.75 -0.94 -21.48
C ASN A 292 12.35 -0.38 -21.17
N GLY A 293 11.95 -0.33 -19.89
CA GLY A 293 10.61 0.11 -19.51
C GLY A 293 9.49 -0.84 -19.94
N ASP A 294 9.79 -2.13 -20.14
CA ASP A 294 8.85 -3.14 -20.63
C ASP A 294 8.08 -3.87 -19.51
N GLY A 295 8.32 -3.48 -18.25
CA GLY A 295 7.65 -4.04 -17.09
C GLY A 295 8.24 -5.35 -16.58
N ASN A 296 9.45 -5.71 -17.02
CA ASN A 296 10.11 -6.96 -16.66
C ASN A 296 11.41 -6.76 -15.86
N GLY A 297 11.43 -5.82 -14.92
CA GLY A 297 12.60 -5.65 -14.04
C GLY A 297 12.92 -6.89 -13.19
N PRO A 298 14.11 -6.96 -12.56
CA PRO A 298 14.52 -8.11 -11.76
C PRO A 298 13.52 -8.56 -10.68
N ALA A 299 12.76 -7.61 -10.11
CA ALA A 299 11.72 -7.88 -9.12
C ALA A 299 10.38 -8.35 -9.72
N ALA A 300 10.15 -8.20 -11.03
CA ALA A 300 8.85 -8.45 -11.67
C ALA A 300 8.35 -9.88 -11.51
N THR A 301 9.23 -10.87 -11.32
CA THR A 301 8.84 -12.26 -11.04
C THR A 301 8.03 -12.40 -9.74
N PHE A 302 8.30 -11.56 -8.73
CA PHE A 302 7.54 -11.54 -7.48
C PHE A 302 6.18 -10.83 -7.61
N LEU A 303 6.04 -9.95 -8.60
CA LEU A 303 4.89 -9.07 -8.83
C LEU A 303 3.81 -9.74 -9.70
N HIS A 304 3.37 -10.91 -9.24
CA HIS A 304 2.52 -11.87 -9.96
C HIS A 304 1.02 -11.53 -9.97
N ILE A 305 0.53 -10.72 -9.05
CA ILE A 305 -0.85 -10.22 -8.97
C ILE A 305 -1.03 -8.99 -9.86
N GLN A 306 -0.08 -8.05 -9.82
CA GLN A 306 -0.10 -6.82 -10.62
C GLN A 306 1.28 -6.55 -11.21
N ARG A 307 1.45 -6.85 -12.49
CA ARG A 307 2.70 -6.57 -13.18
C ARG A 307 3.01 -5.07 -13.24
N PRO A 308 4.29 -4.70 -13.20
CA PRO A 308 4.74 -3.35 -13.53
C PRO A 308 4.23 -2.90 -14.90
N ARG A 309 4.00 -1.60 -15.04
CA ARG A 309 3.57 -1.00 -16.31
C ARG A 309 4.70 -1.11 -17.33
N SER A 310 4.40 -1.68 -18.49
CA SER A 310 5.18 -1.46 -19.71
C SER A 310 4.86 -0.09 -20.30
N PHE A 311 5.90 0.70 -20.56
CA PHE A 311 5.81 2.01 -21.20
C PHE A 311 5.93 1.91 -22.72
N ALA A 312 6.42 0.78 -23.26
CA ALA A 312 6.71 0.61 -24.69
C ALA A 312 5.51 0.86 -25.61
N ALA A 313 4.30 0.50 -25.16
CA ALA A 313 3.06 0.73 -25.91
C ALA A 313 2.41 2.10 -25.65
N ALA A 314 3.01 2.94 -24.79
CA ALA A 314 2.47 4.23 -24.36
C ALA A 314 1.01 4.19 -23.83
N VAL A 315 0.58 3.04 -23.27
CA VAL A 315 -0.77 2.86 -22.70
C VAL A 315 -0.77 3.10 -21.20
N PHE A 316 -1.30 4.25 -20.78
CA PHE A 316 -1.35 4.66 -19.37
C PHE A 316 -2.78 4.60 -18.79
N LYS A 317 -2.90 3.96 -17.63
CA LYS A 317 -4.19 3.73 -16.95
C LYS A 317 -4.79 5.01 -16.36
N PHE A 318 -3.98 5.86 -15.75
CA PHE A 318 -4.46 6.97 -14.91
C PHE A 318 -4.19 8.29 -15.61
N ARG A 319 -5.23 8.89 -16.20
CA ARG A 319 -5.11 10.09 -17.02
C ARG A 319 -6.27 11.05 -16.80
N LEU A 320 -6.08 12.30 -17.22
CA LEU A 320 -7.11 13.32 -17.35
C LEU A 320 -7.45 13.62 -18.80
N THR A 321 -6.84 12.96 -19.77
CA THR A 321 -7.08 13.19 -21.20
C THR A 321 -8.22 12.33 -21.73
N LYS A 322 -8.75 12.63 -22.94
CA LYS A 322 -9.67 11.73 -23.66
C LYS A 322 -8.91 10.62 -24.40
N GLU A 323 -7.79 10.98 -25.00
CA GLU A 323 -6.87 10.07 -25.71
C GLU A 323 -5.99 9.28 -24.73
N PRO A 324 -5.38 8.15 -25.11
CA PRO A 324 -4.67 7.26 -24.19
C PRO A 324 -3.42 7.87 -23.56
N LEU A 325 -2.87 8.93 -24.14
CA LEU A 325 -1.63 9.55 -23.66
C LEU A 325 -1.92 10.51 -22.48
N PRO A 326 -1.18 10.37 -21.36
CA PRO A 326 -1.32 11.21 -20.18
C PRO A 326 -0.59 12.54 -20.35
N THR A 327 -1.01 13.54 -19.57
CA THR A 327 -0.24 14.78 -19.40
C THR A 327 0.98 14.57 -18.47
N ASP A 328 1.93 15.52 -18.47
CA ASP A 328 3.02 15.54 -17.46
C ASP A 328 2.45 15.52 -16.03
N GLY A 329 1.36 16.25 -15.85
CA GLY A 329 0.63 16.33 -14.60
C GLY A 329 0.03 15.00 -14.13
N ASP A 330 -0.51 14.22 -15.06
CA ASP A 330 -1.02 12.87 -14.77
C ASP A 330 0.10 11.94 -14.29
N LEU A 331 1.23 11.94 -15.00
CA LEU A 331 2.39 11.13 -14.62
C LEU A 331 3.01 11.59 -13.31
N LEU A 332 3.09 12.90 -13.07
CA LEU A 332 3.56 13.47 -11.81
C LEU A 332 2.65 13.04 -10.64
N ARG A 333 1.33 13.09 -10.81
CA ARG A 333 0.37 12.61 -9.80
C ARG A 333 0.59 11.14 -9.51
N THR A 334 0.72 10.30 -10.53
CA THR A 334 0.95 8.85 -10.36
C THR A 334 2.27 8.54 -9.68
N ILE A 335 3.39 9.16 -10.07
CA ILE A 335 4.69 8.92 -9.44
C ILE A 335 4.69 9.41 -7.99
N THR A 336 4.11 10.59 -7.74
CA THR A 336 4.11 11.20 -6.40
C THR A 336 3.31 10.38 -5.40
N ARG A 337 2.12 9.90 -5.80
CA ARG A 337 1.22 9.15 -4.92
C ARG A 337 1.49 7.64 -4.92
N GLY A 338 2.22 7.15 -5.91
CA GLY A 338 2.33 5.72 -6.18
C GLY A 338 0.99 5.16 -6.68
N VAL A 339 0.89 3.83 -6.69
CA VAL A 339 -0.34 3.12 -7.06
C VAL A 339 -0.72 2.19 -5.92
N ARG A 340 -1.73 2.60 -5.15
CA ARG A 340 -2.18 1.87 -3.96
C ARG A 340 -2.64 0.45 -4.27
N GLY A 341 -2.39 -0.46 -3.33
CA GLY A 341 -2.65 -1.89 -3.49
C GLY A 341 -1.75 -2.57 -4.53
N THR A 342 -0.60 -1.97 -4.88
CA THR A 342 0.40 -2.55 -5.79
C THR A 342 1.81 -2.33 -5.23
N ALA A 343 2.81 -2.91 -5.89
CA ALA A 343 4.22 -2.70 -5.54
C ALA A 343 4.81 -1.35 -5.96
N MET A 344 4.00 -0.42 -6.52
CA MET A 344 4.45 0.90 -6.95
C MET A 344 4.34 1.92 -5.80
N PRO A 345 5.43 2.23 -5.08
CA PRO A 345 5.37 3.11 -3.90
C PRO A 345 5.17 4.57 -4.29
N ALA A 346 4.83 5.38 -3.29
CA ALA A 346 4.78 6.82 -3.43
C ALA A 346 6.20 7.43 -3.42
N TRP A 347 6.46 8.37 -4.33
CA TRP A 347 7.76 9.04 -4.47
C TRP A 347 7.72 10.53 -4.13
N TYR A 348 6.79 10.97 -3.29
CA TYR A 348 6.70 12.38 -2.86
C TYR A 348 7.95 12.88 -2.11
N GLU A 349 8.75 11.98 -1.55
CA GLU A 349 10.04 12.30 -0.92
C GLU A 349 11.13 12.65 -1.93
N LEU A 350 10.99 12.24 -3.20
CA LEU A 350 11.92 12.67 -4.24
C LEU A 350 11.68 14.15 -4.58
N PRO A 351 12.76 14.93 -4.83
CA PRO A 351 12.66 16.28 -5.34
C PRO A 351 11.71 16.35 -6.54
N LEU A 352 10.95 17.45 -6.63
CA LEU A 352 10.04 17.68 -7.76
C LEU A 352 10.80 17.59 -9.09
N THR A 353 12.00 18.16 -9.16
CA THR A 353 12.90 18.09 -10.32
C THR A 353 13.16 16.66 -10.77
N ASP A 354 13.49 15.75 -9.85
CA ASP A 354 13.80 14.36 -10.17
C ASP A 354 12.57 13.62 -10.72
N ARG A 355 11.41 13.86 -10.10
CA ARG A 355 10.12 13.31 -10.57
C ARG A 355 9.76 13.80 -11.96
N LEU A 356 10.06 15.04 -12.29
CA LEU A 356 9.80 15.61 -13.62
C LEU A 356 10.80 15.13 -14.66
N ALA A 357 12.08 15.01 -14.29
CA ALA A 357 13.13 14.48 -15.16
C ALA A 357 12.80 13.06 -15.61
N VAL A 358 12.42 12.19 -14.67
CA VAL A 358 12.08 10.79 -14.99
C VAL A 358 10.83 10.70 -15.88
N ILE A 359 9.88 11.65 -15.76
CA ILE A 359 8.74 11.74 -16.68
C ILE A 359 9.19 12.02 -18.12
N GLN A 360 10.15 12.93 -18.31
CA GLN A 360 10.70 13.21 -19.65
C GLN A 360 11.39 11.97 -20.23
N TYR A 361 12.17 11.25 -19.42
CA TYR A 361 12.79 9.99 -19.84
C TYR A 361 11.75 8.92 -20.22
N ILE A 362 10.70 8.74 -19.41
CA ILE A 362 9.61 7.80 -19.70
C ILE A 362 8.95 8.16 -21.04
N LYS A 363 8.58 9.43 -21.25
CA LYS A 363 7.84 9.86 -22.43
C LYS A 363 8.64 9.78 -23.73
N TYR A 364 9.91 10.18 -23.69
CA TYR A 364 10.68 10.41 -24.92
C TYR A 364 11.73 9.34 -25.21
N GLU A 365 12.06 8.47 -24.25
CA GLU A 365 12.98 7.35 -24.46
C GLU A 365 12.32 5.97 -24.27
N LEU A 366 11.48 5.80 -23.24
CA LEU A 366 10.88 4.49 -22.97
C LEU A 366 9.56 4.25 -23.73
N ALA A 367 8.72 5.28 -23.87
CA ALA A 367 7.47 5.23 -24.62
C ALA A 367 7.71 5.51 -26.11
N VAL A 368 8.49 4.62 -26.74
CA VAL A 368 8.82 4.65 -28.16
C VAL A 368 8.67 3.25 -28.71
N ASP A 369 7.85 3.07 -29.75
CA ASP A 369 7.78 1.79 -30.46
C ASP A 369 9.03 1.64 -31.33
N ARG A 370 9.72 0.52 -31.14
CA ARG A 370 10.95 0.15 -31.85
C ARG A 370 10.79 -1.17 -32.61
N SER A 371 9.56 -1.54 -32.93
CA SER A 371 9.24 -2.71 -33.77
C SER A 371 9.90 -2.61 -35.15
N ASP A 372 10.00 -1.39 -35.70
CA ASP A 372 10.92 -1.05 -36.80
C ASP A 372 12.07 -0.18 -36.25
N PRO A 373 13.28 -0.74 -36.07
CA PRO A 373 14.43 0.02 -35.59
C PRO A 373 14.90 1.13 -36.54
N ALA A 374 14.55 1.09 -37.82
CA ALA A 374 14.92 2.12 -38.78
C ALA A 374 14.05 3.39 -38.64
N GLU A 375 12.80 3.22 -38.20
CA GLU A 375 11.82 4.30 -38.07
C GLU A 375 11.09 4.20 -36.71
N PRO A 376 11.76 4.51 -35.58
CA PRO A 376 11.15 4.42 -34.26
C PRO A 376 9.99 5.42 -34.10
N TYR A 377 8.84 4.94 -33.64
CA TYR A 377 7.65 5.77 -33.44
C TYR A 377 7.62 6.35 -32.02
N ALA A 378 7.89 7.64 -31.89
CA ALA A 378 7.90 8.33 -30.60
C ALA A 378 6.51 8.91 -30.28
N PHE A 379 5.69 8.13 -29.58
CA PHE A 379 4.28 8.45 -29.28
C PHE A 379 4.05 9.89 -28.81
N PHE A 380 4.83 10.40 -27.86
CA PHE A 380 4.65 11.74 -27.30
C PHE A 380 5.16 12.89 -28.19
N ILE A 381 5.78 12.58 -29.33
CA ILE A 381 6.19 13.55 -30.36
C ILE A 381 5.15 13.57 -31.48
N GLU A 382 4.81 12.39 -31.98
CA GLU A 382 3.88 12.22 -33.11
C GLU A 382 2.43 12.52 -32.71
N GLU A 383 2.05 12.16 -31.47
CA GLU A 383 0.71 12.33 -30.91
C GLU A 383 0.80 13.01 -29.54
N PRO A 384 0.96 14.33 -29.46
CA PRO A 384 0.98 15.00 -28.16
C PRO A 384 -0.35 14.81 -27.40
N PRO A 385 -0.31 14.74 -26.06
CA PRO A 385 -1.52 14.54 -25.26
C PRO A 385 -2.53 15.67 -25.50
N GLY A 386 -3.80 15.29 -25.63
CA GLY A 386 -4.90 16.26 -25.71
C GLY A 386 -5.07 17.06 -24.40
N PRO A 387 -5.92 18.11 -24.41
CA PRO A 387 -6.15 18.91 -23.23
C PRO A 387 -6.75 18.08 -22.08
N PRO A 388 -6.40 18.39 -20.81
CA PRO A 388 -6.98 17.72 -19.67
C PRO A 388 -8.49 18.00 -19.59
N LEU A 389 -9.23 17.00 -19.14
CA LEU A 389 -10.65 17.11 -18.85
C LEU A 389 -10.84 17.92 -17.59
N TYR A 390 -11.76 18.88 -17.67
CA TYR A 390 -12.23 19.61 -16.51
C TYR A 390 -13.09 18.71 -15.61
N ILE A 391 -12.75 18.65 -14.32
CA ILE A 391 -13.56 17.99 -13.29
C ILE A 391 -14.19 19.09 -12.44
N ALA A 392 -15.52 19.18 -12.48
CA ALA A 392 -16.26 20.13 -11.66
C ALA A 392 -16.09 19.83 -10.17
N LYS A 393 -16.44 20.81 -9.32
CA LYS A 393 -16.49 20.59 -7.87
C LYS A 393 -17.51 19.49 -7.55
N PRO A 394 -17.19 18.51 -6.69
CA PRO A 394 -18.14 17.46 -6.33
C PRO A 394 -19.39 18.04 -5.64
N PRO A 395 -20.58 17.48 -5.89
CA PRO A 395 -21.78 17.84 -5.15
C PRO A 395 -21.64 17.44 -3.67
N THR A 396 -22.37 18.11 -2.78
CA THR A 396 -22.37 17.79 -1.35
C THR A 396 -22.87 16.37 -1.12
N ALA A 397 -22.10 15.57 -0.38
CA ALA A 397 -22.46 14.20 -0.05
C ALA A 397 -23.81 14.12 0.69
N SER A 398 -24.62 13.12 0.35
CA SER A 398 -25.90 12.85 1.02
C SER A 398 -26.33 11.40 0.79
N GLN A 399 -27.26 10.91 1.60
CA GLN A 399 -27.79 9.56 1.43
C GLN A 399 -28.47 9.39 0.06
N ALA A 400 -29.20 10.40 -0.41
CA ALA A 400 -29.86 10.37 -1.71
C ALA A 400 -28.88 10.18 -2.88
N ILE A 401 -27.69 10.80 -2.81
CA ILE A 401 -26.65 10.64 -3.83
C ILE A 401 -26.06 9.22 -3.81
N ILE A 402 -25.86 8.63 -2.63
CA ILE A 402 -25.39 7.24 -2.50
C ILE A 402 -26.43 6.27 -3.04
N ASP A 403 -27.71 6.46 -2.69
CA ASP A 403 -28.81 5.62 -3.15
C ASP A 403 -28.92 5.67 -4.68
N ARG A 404 -28.82 6.88 -5.28
CA ARG A 404 -28.75 7.05 -6.73
C ARG A 404 -27.55 6.32 -7.31
N GLY A 405 -26.37 6.43 -6.69
CA GLY A 405 -25.16 5.73 -7.14
C GLY A 405 -25.32 4.21 -7.14
N LYS A 406 -26.03 3.66 -6.15
CA LYS A 406 -26.37 2.24 -6.07
C LYS A 406 -27.31 1.81 -7.19
N GLU A 407 -28.27 2.64 -7.59
CA GLU A 407 -29.10 2.38 -8.77
C GLU A 407 -28.26 2.38 -10.05
N VAL A 408 -27.41 3.39 -10.22
CA VAL A 408 -26.51 3.51 -11.38
C VAL A 408 -25.56 2.31 -11.47
N TRP A 409 -25.07 1.78 -10.35
CA TRP A 409 -24.27 0.55 -10.29
C TRP A 409 -24.98 -0.64 -10.94
N GLN A 410 -26.30 -0.76 -10.75
CA GLN A 410 -27.11 -1.81 -11.37
C GLN A 410 -27.34 -1.52 -12.85
N ILE A 411 -27.70 -0.29 -13.21
CA ILE A 411 -27.98 0.13 -14.59
C ILE A 411 -26.75 -0.02 -15.49
N ALA A 412 -25.60 0.45 -15.01
CA ALA A 412 -24.31 0.38 -15.71
C ALA A 412 -23.65 -1.01 -15.62
N LYS A 413 -24.28 -1.96 -14.92
CA LYS A 413 -23.84 -3.34 -14.75
C LYS A 413 -22.41 -3.48 -14.20
N CYS A 414 -22.00 -2.55 -13.34
CA CYS A 414 -20.68 -2.57 -12.70
C CYS A 414 -20.43 -3.88 -11.94
N TRP A 415 -21.50 -4.48 -11.39
CA TRP A 415 -21.48 -5.75 -10.68
C TRP A 415 -21.06 -6.95 -11.53
N GLU A 416 -21.14 -6.91 -12.86
CA GLU A 416 -20.72 -8.04 -13.71
C GLU A 416 -19.22 -8.33 -13.56
N CYS A 417 -18.42 -7.28 -13.35
CA CYS A 417 -16.98 -7.38 -13.12
C CYS A 417 -16.64 -7.20 -11.64
N HIS A 418 -17.22 -6.21 -10.97
CA HIS A 418 -16.86 -5.88 -9.59
C HIS A 418 -17.67 -6.63 -8.52
N GLY A 419 -18.68 -7.40 -8.90
CA GLY A 419 -19.58 -8.09 -7.98
C GLY A 419 -20.63 -7.16 -7.34
N GLN A 420 -21.64 -7.73 -6.69
CA GLN A 420 -22.73 -6.93 -6.10
C GLN A 420 -22.25 -6.00 -4.98
N GLY A 421 -21.23 -6.43 -4.22
CA GLY A 421 -20.64 -5.66 -3.12
C GLY A 421 -19.34 -4.94 -3.48
N GLY A 422 -18.92 -4.94 -4.75
CA GLY A 422 -17.68 -4.31 -5.21
C GLY A 422 -16.38 -5.02 -4.81
N LYS A 423 -16.42 -6.32 -4.50
CA LYS A 423 -15.24 -7.11 -4.08
C LYS A 423 -14.33 -7.53 -5.24
N GLY A 424 -14.74 -7.31 -6.48
CA GLY A 424 -14.02 -7.81 -7.66
C GLY A 424 -14.32 -9.28 -7.97
N ASP A 425 -15.42 -9.82 -7.44
CA ASP A 425 -15.87 -11.21 -7.56
C ASP A 425 -17.05 -11.37 -8.55
N GLY A 426 -17.21 -10.43 -9.47
CA GLY A 426 -18.24 -10.51 -10.51
C GLY A 426 -18.03 -11.69 -11.44
N GLN A 427 -19.11 -12.17 -12.06
CA GLN A 427 -19.08 -13.34 -12.96
C GLN A 427 -18.08 -13.23 -14.11
N LYS A 428 -17.74 -12.01 -14.55
CA LYS A 428 -16.75 -11.76 -15.60
C LYS A 428 -15.31 -11.61 -15.07
N ALA A 429 -15.12 -11.42 -13.76
CA ALA A 429 -13.84 -11.03 -13.17
C ALA A 429 -12.69 -11.98 -13.52
N ALA A 430 -12.90 -13.29 -13.40
CA ALA A 430 -11.85 -14.30 -13.59
C ALA A 430 -11.32 -14.39 -15.05
N GLY A 431 -12.11 -13.95 -16.03
CA GLY A 431 -11.76 -14.03 -17.46
C GLY A 431 -11.13 -12.76 -18.03
N LEU A 432 -11.03 -11.68 -17.26
CA LEU A 432 -10.54 -10.40 -17.74
C LEU A 432 -9.04 -10.44 -18.02
N LYS A 433 -8.65 -9.86 -19.16
CA LYS A 433 -7.26 -9.71 -19.55
C LYS A 433 -6.98 -8.25 -19.89
N ASP A 434 -5.75 -7.82 -19.68
CA ASP A 434 -5.26 -6.57 -20.23
C ASP A 434 -4.90 -6.72 -21.73
N ASP A 435 -4.58 -5.61 -22.37
CA ASP A 435 -4.25 -5.58 -23.81
C ASP A 435 -2.98 -6.39 -24.14
N LEU A 436 -2.14 -6.69 -23.13
CA LEU A 436 -0.96 -7.54 -23.25
C LEU A 436 -1.27 -9.03 -23.00
N GLY A 437 -2.54 -9.37 -22.77
CA GLY A 437 -3.01 -10.74 -22.56
C GLY A 437 -2.75 -11.29 -21.15
N PHE A 438 -2.29 -10.47 -20.20
CA PHE A 438 -2.15 -10.86 -18.80
C PHE A 438 -3.50 -10.83 -18.11
N SER A 439 -3.71 -11.75 -17.17
CA SER A 439 -4.89 -11.72 -16.31
C SER A 439 -4.93 -10.43 -15.50
N ILE A 440 -6.09 -9.77 -15.45
CA ILE A 440 -6.29 -8.57 -14.66
C ILE A 440 -7.53 -8.70 -13.80
N VAL A 441 -7.33 -8.76 -12.48
CA VAL A 441 -8.43 -8.86 -11.53
C VAL A 441 -8.96 -7.45 -11.21
N PRO A 442 -10.28 -7.22 -11.24
CA PRO A 442 -10.89 -6.00 -10.72
C PRO A 442 -10.48 -5.76 -9.27
N ALA A 443 -10.23 -4.50 -8.92
CA ALA A 443 -9.89 -4.17 -7.53
C ALA A 443 -11.06 -4.46 -6.58
N ASP A 444 -10.75 -4.94 -5.38
CA ASP A 444 -11.70 -4.94 -4.26
C ASP A 444 -11.90 -3.50 -3.79
N LEU A 445 -13.01 -2.90 -4.21
CA LEU A 445 -13.39 -1.52 -3.91
C LEU A 445 -13.74 -1.34 -2.43
N THR A 446 -14.00 -2.43 -1.71
CA THR A 446 -14.27 -2.39 -0.27
C THR A 446 -13.03 -2.13 0.56
N SER A 447 -11.84 -2.37 0.01
CA SER A 447 -10.57 -2.02 0.64
C SER A 447 -10.37 -0.51 0.80
N GLY A 448 -10.97 0.30 -0.08
CA GLY A 448 -10.66 1.72 -0.21
C GLY A 448 -9.23 2.01 -0.69
N GLN A 449 -8.46 0.99 -1.11
CA GLN A 449 -7.14 1.14 -1.72
C GLN A 449 -7.29 1.39 -3.23
N PHE A 450 -7.86 2.53 -3.59
CA PHE A 450 -8.11 2.89 -4.98
C PHE A 450 -6.79 3.25 -5.70
N LYS A 451 -6.48 2.53 -6.79
CA LYS A 451 -5.24 2.71 -7.58
C LYS A 451 -5.03 4.15 -8.07
N SER A 452 -6.12 4.87 -8.38
CA SER A 452 -6.08 6.24 -8.91
C SER A 452 -6.16 7.32 -7.80
N GLY A 453 -6.31 6.92 -6.53
CA GLY A 453 -6.54 7.82 -5.39
C GLY A 453 -7.92 7.65 -4.77
N ALA A 454 -8.05 8.00 -3.50
CA ALA A 454 -9.22 7.71 -2.67
C ALA A 454 -10.14 8.92 -2.41
N ALA A 455 -9.93 10.03 -3.11
CA ALA A 455 -10.86 11.14 -3.16
C ALA A 455 -12.03 10.82 -4.11
N VAL A 456 -13.18 11.45 -3.89
CA VAL A 456 -14.36 11.21 -4.75
C VAL A 456 -14.11 11.65 -6.20
N GLU A 457 -13.32 12.71 -6.38
CA GLU A 457 -12.87 13.22 -7.68
C GLU A 457 -11.93 12.24 -8.40
N ASP A 458 -11.13 11.47 -7.66
CA ASP A 458 -10.26 10.44 -8.25
C ASP A 458 -11.07 9.26 -8.79
N ILE A 459 -12.14 8.89 -8.08
CA ILE A 459 -13.09 7.85 -8.52
C ILE A 459 -13.89 8.34 -9.72
N PHE A 460 -14.40 9.57 -9.65
CA PHE A 460 -15.11 10.22 -10.76
C PHE A 460 -14.25 10.29 -12.02
N ARG A 461 -12.97 10.70 -11.88
CA ARG A 461 -11.99 10.70 -12.98
C ARG A 461 -11.86 9.31 -13.57
N THR A 462 -11.65 8.29 -12.74
CA THR A 462 -11.44 6.90 -13.17
C THR A 462 -12.59 6.40 -14.03
N MET A 463 -13.84 6.67 -13.64
CA MET A 463 -15.00 6.28 -14.43
C MET A 463 -15.19 7.13 -15.69
N THR A 464 -14.81 8.40 -15.63
CA THR A 464 -14.95 9.33 -16.75
C THR A 464 -13.91 9.04 -17.84
N THR A 465 -12.67 8.71 -17.47
CA THR A 465 -11.60 8.42 -18.46
C THR A 465 -11.52 6.95 -18.84
N GLY A 466 -12.03 6.06 -17.99
CA GLY A 466 -11.71 4.64 -18.05
C GLY A 466 -10.25 4.38 -17.66
N LEU A 467 -9.84 3.11 -17.76
CA LEU A 467 -8.46 2.68 -17.52
C LEU A 467 -7.91 2.07 -18.81
N SER A 468 -7.16 2.85 -19.59
CA SER A 468 -6.58 2.37 -20.85
C SER A 468 -5.72 1.13 -20.64
N GLY A 469 -5.75 0.20 -21.60
CA GLY A 469 -5.06 -1.08 -21.48
C GLY A 469 -5.80 -2.10 -20.65
N THR A 470 -7.05 -1.83 -20.25
CA THR A 470 -7.86 -2.75 -19.43
C THR A 470 -9.30 -2.81 -19.93
N PRO A 471 -10.06 -3.83 -19.50
CA PRO A 471 -11.49 -3.92 -19.80
C PRO A 471 -12.39 -2.88 -19.11
N MET A 472 -11.86 -1.95 -18.30
CA MET A 472 -12.64 -0.90 -17.64
C MET A 472 -12.82 0.31 -18.57
N PRO A 473 -14.00 0.49 -19.20
CA PRO A 473 -14.20 1.51 -20.22
C PRO A 473 -14.38 2.90 -19.61
N SER A 474 -14.39 3.91 -20.47
CA SER A 474 -14.93 5.23 -20.13
C SER A 474 -16.46 5.18 -20.10
N TYR A 475 -17.05 5.80 -19.08
CA TYR A 475 -18.49 6.02 -18.96
C TYR A 475 -18.88 7.48 -19.27
N ARG A 476 -17.97 8.28 -19.83
CA ARG A 476 -18.21 9.70 -20.09
C ARG A 476 -19.41 9.93 -21.01
N ASP A 477 -19.48 9.14 -22.08
CA ASP A 477 -20.47 9.32 -23.15
C ASP A 477 -21.73 8.49 -22.91
N SER A 478 -21.69 7.54 -21.96
CA SER A 478 -22.80 6.62 -21.66
C SER A 478 -23.55 6.93 -20.37
N LEU A 479 -22.96 7.67 -19.43
CA LEU A 479 -23.61 8.09 -18.18
C LEU A 479 -23.57 9.62 -18.03
N PRO A 480 -24.68 10.27 -17.63
CA PRO A 480 -24.68 11.68 -17.25
C PRO A 480 -23.69 11.98 -16.11
N GLU A 481 -23.21 13.22 -16.04
CA GLU A 481 -22.24 13.63 -15.01
C GLU A 481 -22.75 13.44 -13.58
N GLU A 482 -24.01 13.80 -13.32
CA GLU A 482 -24.68 13.60 -12.03
C GLU A 482 -24.68 12.13 -11.58
N ASP A 483 -24.91 11.20 -12.51
CA ASP A 483 -24.89 9.76 -12.26
C ASP A 483 -23.47 9.26 -12.00
N ARG A 484 -22.46 9.83 -12.67
CA ARG A 484 -21.05 9.51 -12.40
C ARG A 484 -20.62 10.00 -11.02
N TRP A 485 -21.07 11.17 -10.57
CA TRP A 485 -20.83 11.65 -9.20
C TRP A 485 -21.51 10.76 -8.17
N ALA A 486 -22.79 10.44 -8.39
CA ALA A 486 -23.55 9.54 -7.51
C ALA A 486 -22.89 8.18 -7.36
N LEU A 487 -22.51 7.57 -8.49
CA LEU A 487 -21.80 6.30 -8.52
C LEU A 487 -20.42 6.39 -7.84
N SER A 488 -19.71 7.52 -7.95
CA SER A 488 -18.42 7.73 -7.25
C SER A 488 -18.57 7.74 -5.73
N TYR A 489 -19.62 8.39 -5.21
CA TYR A 489 -19.95 8.36 -3.78
C TYR A 489 -20.35 6.95 -3.32
N TYR A 490 -21.14 6.23 -4.12
CA TYR A 490 -21.50 4.84 -3.80
C TYR A 490 -20.26 3.93 -3.72
N VAL A 491 -19.36 4.01 -4.71
CA VAL A 491 -18.07 3.26 -4.70
C VAL A 491 -17.27 3.59 -3.44
N LEU A 492 -17.18 4.86 -3.06
CA LEU A 492 -16.45 5.27 -1.86
C LEU A 492 -17.07 4.68 -0.59
N ALA A 493 -18.39 4.68 -0.51
CA ALA A 493 -19.18 4.13 0.60
C ALA A 493 -18.99 2.61 0.79
N LEU A 494 -18.63 1.86 -0.26
CA LEU A 494 -18.36 0.41 -0.15
C LEU A 494 -17.20 0.08 0.81
N SER A 495 -16.31 1.05 1.06
CA SER A 495 -15.17 0.95 1.98
C SER A 495 -15.41 1.62 3.34
N ALA A 496 -16.61 2.15 3.57
CA ALA A 496 -16.98 2.81 4.81
C ALA A 496 -16.98 1.82 5.99
N TYR A 497 -16.45 2.28 7.12
CA TYR A 497 -16.41 1.54 8.38
C TYR A 497 -15.90 0.10 8.26
N LYS A 498 -14.86 -0.11 7.45
CA LYS A 498 -14.14 -1.38 7.34
C LYS A 498 -12.73 -1.25 7.85
N ASP A 499 -12.28 -2.30 8.52
CA ASP A 499 -10.88 -2.44 8.87
C ASP A 499 -10.05 -2.51 7.57
N PRO A 500 -9.06 -1.62 7.38
CA PRO A 500 -8.33 -1.52 6.12
C PRO A 500 -7.46 -2.74 5.80
N LEU A 501 -7.10 -3.56 6.78
CA LEU A 501 -6.23 -4.73 6.58
C LEU A 501 -7.06 -6.00 6.35
N THR A 502 -8.05 -6.26 7.21
CA THR A 502 -8.87 -7.48 7.20
C THR A 502 -10.14 -7.34 6.35
N LEU A 503 -10.50 -6.11 5.98
CA LEU A 503 -11.70 -5.75 5.23
C LEU A 503 -13.02 -6.07 5.94
N GLN A 504 -12.95 -6.51 7.21
CA GLN A 504 -14.13 -6.79 8.01
C GLN A 504 -14.82 -5.50 8.44
N PRO A 505 -16.16 -5.48 8.54
CA PRO A 505 -16.87 -4.35 9.12
C PRO A 505 -16.40 -4.07 10.55
N LEU A 506 -16.20 -2.80 10.89
CA LEU A 506 -15.90 -2.37 12.25
C LEU A 506 -17.14 -2.49 13.13
N THR A 507 -16.96 -2.96 14.37
CA THR A 507 -18.03 -3.02 15.37
C THR A 507 -18.26 -1.62 15.95
N ILE A 508 -19.23 -0.90 15.38
CA ILE A 508 -19.61 0.46 15.76
C ILE A 508 -21.13 0.50 15.93
N SER A 509 -21.63 1.13 16.99
CA SER A 509 -23.08 1.24 17.22
C SER A 509 -23.76 2.12 16.15
N ASP A 510 -25.05 1.91 15.91
CA ASP A 510 -25.81 2.72 14.94
C ASP A 510 -25.81 4.21 15.33
N THR A 511 -25.86 4.52 16.63
CA THR A 511 -25.77 5.89 17.16
C THR A 511 -24.42 6.52 16.85
N ASP A 512 -23.32 5.80 17.09
CA ASP A 512 -21.96 6.29 16.81
C ASP A 512 -21.73 6.46 15.32
N ARG A 513 -22.24 5.54 14.50
CA ARG A 513 -22.20 5.65 13.04
C ARG A 513 -22.97 6.87 12.55
N ALA A 514 -24.16 7.12 13.09
CA ALA A 514 -24.96 8.30 12.76
C ALA A 514 -24.21 9.60 13.13
N ALA A 515 -23.59 9.65 14.31
CA ALA A 515 -22.78 10.80 14.74
C ALA A 515 -21.56 11.00 13.83
N LEU A 516 -20.84 9.93 13.49
CA LEU A 516 -19.70 9.99 12.57
C LEU A 516 -20.11 10.41 11.15
N ASN A 517 -21.32 10.07 10.71
CA ASN A 517 -21.88 10.51 9.43
C ASN A 517 -22.39 11.96 9.43
N ASP A 518 -22.48 12.64 10.58
CA ASP A 518 -22.81 14.06 10.64
C ASP A 518 -21.70 14.88 9.95
N LEU A 519 -22.04 15.55 8.85
CA LEU A 519 -21.07 16.33 8.07
C LEU A 519 -20.44 17.49 8.87
N THR A 520 -21.07 17.93 9.96
CA THR A 520 -20.62 19.04 10.81
C THR A 520 -19.69 18.62 11.94
N LEU A 521 -19.64 17.33 12.28
CA LEU A 521 -18.77 16.82 13.33
C LEU A 521 -17.29 16.91 12.91
N GLU A 522 -16.53 17.77 13.58
CA GLU A 522 -15.08 17.93 13.39
C GLU A 522 -14.28 16.89 14.19
N ALA A 523 -13.65 15.95 13.50
CA ALA A 523 -12.70 14.99 14.07
C ALA A 523 -11.51 14.80 13.13
N ALA A 524 -10.85 15.91 12.78
CA ALA A 524 -9.79 15.94 11.76
C ALA A 524 -8.39 15.57 12.29
N SER A 525 -8.20 15.55 13.62
CA SER A 525 -6.93 15.24 14.26
C SER A 525 -7.09 14.24 15.41
N PRO A 526 -6.03 13.48 15.78
CA PRO A 526 -6.07 12.50 16.87
C PRO A 526 -6.58 13.05 18.21
N ASP A 527 -6.20 14.27 18.58
CA ASP A 527 -6.62 14.94 19.82
C ASP A 527 -8.12 15.30 19.84
N ARG A 528 -8.75 15.35 18.66
CA ARG A 528 -10.19 15.59 18.46
C ARG A 528 -10.94 14.33 18.05
N ALA A 529 -10.37 13.15 18.30
CA ALA A 529 -11.03 11.89 17.96
C ALA A 529 -12.39 11.76 18.65
N TYR A 530 -13.39 11.32 17.89
CA TYR A 530 -14.72 10.96 18.41
C TYR A 530 -14.60 9.79 19.40
N VAL A 531 -15.30 9.86 20.53
CA VAL A 531 -15.32 8.80 21.55
C VAL A 531 -16.66 8.05 21.46
N PRO A 532 -16.67 6.79 20.98
CA PRO A 532 -17.89 5.99 20.93
C PRO A 532 -18.55 5.83 22.30
N GLY A 533 -19.88 5.91 22.34
CA GLY A 533 -20.67 5.84 23.57
C GLY A 533 -20.60 7.07 24.48
N GLY A 534 -19.80 8.09 24.14
CA GLY A 534 -19.84 9.40 24.76
C GLY A 534 -21.05 10.21 24.24
N GLY A 535 -21.62 11.09 25.07
CA GLY A 535 -22.54 12.12 24.56
C GLY A 535 -21.85 12.99 23.48
N PRO A 536 -22.60 13.83 22.73
CA PRO A 536 -22.16 14.44 21.46
C PRO A 536 -20.91 15.36 21.43
N ALA A 537 -20.03 15.37 22.45
CA ALA A 537 -18.78 16.16 22.43
C ALA A 537 -17.67 15.72 23.41
N GLN A 538 -17.51 14.43 23.72
CA GLN A 538 -16.37 14.02 24.57
C GLN A 538 -15.08 13.89 23.76
N LYS A 539 -14.11 14.78 24.05
CA LYS A 539 -12.75 14.78 23.48
C LYS A 539 -11.90 13.70 24.15
N ALA A 540 -10.95 13.13 23.42
CA ALA A 540 -9.96 12.17 23.95
C ALA A 540 -9.08 12.72 25.09
N SER A 541 -9.11 14.04 25.37
CA SER A 541 -8.39 14.68 26.47
C SER A 541 -8.89 14.30 27.88
N GLU A 542 -10.04 13.62 28.02
CA GLU A 542 -10.60 13.29 29.35
C GLU A 542 -10.15 11.93 29.92
N LEU A 543 -9.25 11.19 29.25
CA LEU A 543 -8.79 9.87 29.73
C LEU A 543 -7.30 9.81 30.13
N GLY A 544 -6.69 10.96 30.38
CA GLY A 544 -5.35 11.02 30.96
C GLY A 544 -5.05 12.38 31.57
N GLU A 545 -5.47 12.60 32.81
CA GLU A 545 -4.72 13.40 33.80
C GLU A 545 -5.38 13.33 35.18
N GLY A 546 -4.88 12.38 35.99
CA GLY A 546 -4.81 12.59 37.42
C GLY A 546 -3.57 13.44 37.72
N ASN A 547 -3.79 14.68 38.16
CA ASN A 547 -2.85 15.57 38.85
C ASN A 547 -1.58 16.03 38.10
N GLY A 548 -1.60 17.29 37.64
CA GLY A 548 -0.40 17.98 37.14
C GLY A 548 -0.60 19.49 36.89
N GLY A 549 -0.78 20.27 37.96
CA GLY A 549 -0.41 21.70 38.09
C GLY A 549 -0.64 22.67 36.90
N SER A 550 -1.54 23.62 37.12
CA SER A 550 -1.76 24.80 36.28
C SER A 550 -0.46 25.51 35.85
N VAL A 551 -0.22 25.60 34.54
CA VAL A 551 0.65 26.63 33.97
C VAL A 551 -0.25 27.67 33.33
N THR A 552 -0.30 28.82 33.98
CA THR A 552 -1.03 30.00 33.54
C THR A 552 -0.38 30.58 32.29
N GLU A 553 -1.20 30.72 31.25
CA GLU A 553 -0.89 31.41 30.01
C GLU A 553 -0.81 32.93 30.30
N LYS A 554 0.40 33.50 30.31
CA LYS A 554 0.57 34.95 30.22
C LYS A 554 0.69 35.34 28.75
N GLN A 555 -0.36 35.99 28.27
CA GLN A 555 -0.34 36.86 27.09
C GLN A 555 0.81 37.86 27.20
N ASN A 556 1.65 37.95 26.16
CA ASN A 556 2.44 39.14 25.89
C ASN A 556 2.06 39.65 24.50
N ALA A 557 1.17 40.64 24.50
CA ALA A 557 1.12 41.66 23.47
C ALA A 557 2.26 42.65 23.75
N THR A 558 3.05 42.97 22.73
CA THR A 558 3.75 44.26 22.64
C THR A 558 3.91 44.63 21.19
N GLU A 559 3.17 45.65 20.79
CA GLU A 559 3.45 46.54 19.67
C GLU A 559 4.69 47.41 19.97
N GLY A 560 5.42 47.77 18.91
CA GLY A 560 5.95 49.11 18.64
C GLY A 560 6.84 49.82 19.67
N GLY A 561 8.13 49.88 19.37
CA GLY A 561 9.14 50.77 19.97
C GLY A 561 10.50 50.56 19.33
#